data_AF-A0A4Y7U4L2-F1
#
_entry.id   AF-A0A4Y7U4L2-F1
#
_cell.length_a   1.000
_cell.length_b   1.000
_cell.length_c   1.000
_cell.angle_alpha   90.00
_cell.angle_beta   90.00
_cell.angle_gamma   90.00
#
_symmetry.space_group_name_H-M   'P 1'
#
loop_
_entity.id
_entity.type
_entity.pdbx_description
1 polymer ?
#
loop_
_entity_poly.entity_id
_entity_poly.type
_entity_poly.pdbx_seq_one_letter_code
_entity_poly.pdbx_strand_id
1 'polypeptide(L)'
;MLSDKGGNANGTTWLDRTNYYEVFPSNDENLKWSLEMEADRMVNSTILQTDLDKEFSVVRNEFEIGENNPDGVLQERIVSTAYLWHNYGNSTIGSKEDIERVKANT
;
A
#
# COMPACT_ATOMS: atom_id res chain seq x y z
N MET A 1 12.52 15.52 4.88
CA MET A 1 12.07 14.19 4.40
C MET A 1 12.95 13.11 5.00
N LEU A 2 12.47 11.86 5.09
CA LEU A 2 13.26 10.74 5.64
C LEU A 2 14.62 10.56 4.91
N SER A 3 14.64 10.83 3.60
CA SER A 3 15.86 10.89 2.78
C SER A 3 16.90 11.86 3.31
N ASP A 4 16.49 13.03 3.82
CA ASP A 4 17.39 14.06 4.34
C ASP A 4 18.06 13.63 5.65
N LYS A 5 17.46 12.64 6.32
CA LYS A 5 17.98 12.01 7.54
C LYS A 5 18.76 10.72 7.26
N GLY A 6 19.02 10.42 5.98
CA GLY A 6 19.74 9.22 5.53
C GLY A 6 18.94 7.92 5.71
N GLY A 7 17.62 8.02 5.86
CA GLY A 7 16.73 6.88 6.06
C GLY A 7 16.03 6.44 4.77
N ASN A 8 15.61 5.18 4.76
CA ASN A 8 14.74 4.59 3.74
C ASN A 8 13.47 4.06 4.40
N ALA A 9 12.32 4.23 3.74
CA ALA A 9 11.04 3.70 4.20
C ALA A 9 10.42 2.79 3.16
N ASN A 10 9.54 1.90 3.62
CA ASN A 10 8.68 1.12 2.74
C ASN A 10 7.37 0.75 3.45
N GLY A 11 6.38 0.37 2.64
CA GLY A 11 5.07 -0.10 3.08
C GLY A 11 4.70 -1.40 2.36
N THR A 12 4.05 -2.32 3.07
CA THR A 12 3.53 -3.56 2.47
C THR A 12 2.15 -3.86 3.03
N THR A 13 1.26 -4.34 2.18
CA THR A 13 -0.08 -4.81 2.57
C THR A 13 -0.20 -6.30 2.25
N TRP A 14 -0.88 -7.03 3.13
CA TRP A 14 -1.26 -8.42 2.94
C TRP A 14 -2.62 -8.68 3.59
N LEU A 15 -3.12 -9.91 3.48
CA LEU A 15 -4.47 -10.32 3.91
C LEU A 15 -4.89 -9.78 5.28
N ASP A 16 -4.01 -9.86 6.28
CA ASP A 16 -4.34 -9.49 7.67
C ASP A 16 -3.49 -8.35 8.23
N ARG A 17 -2.64 -7.72 7.40
CA ARG A 17 -1.74 -6.68 7.89
C ARG A 17 -1.36 -5.67 6.83
N THR A 18 -1.20 -4.44 7.29
CA THR A 18 -0.39 -3.43 6.61
C THR A 18 0.77 -3.08 7.52
N ASN A 19 1.97 -3.04 6.96
CA ASN A 19 3.19 -2.74 7.70
C ASN A 19 3.90 -1.57 7.03
N TYR A 20 4.14 -0.51 7.79
CA TYR A 20 5.00 0.62 7.42
C TYR A 20 6.25 0.55 8.29
N TYR A 21 7.42 0.62 7.66
CA TYR A 21 8.67 0.56 8.39
C TYR A 21 9.71 1.50 7.80
N GLU A 22 10.62 1.93 8.65
CA GLU A 22 11.69 2.86 8.31
C GLU A 22 13.02 2.30 8.82
N VAL A 23 14.07 2.50 8.04
CA VAL A 23 15.44 2.13 8.38
C VAL A 23 16.27 3.41 8.33
N PHE A 24 16.83 3.82 9.46
CA PHE A 24 17.59 5.06 9.59
C PHE A 24 18.76 4.91 10.58
N PRO A 25 19.76 5.81 10.55
CA PRO A 25 20.85 5.80 11.51
C PRO A 25 20.36 5.89 12.95
N SER A 26 20.85 5.00 13.81
CA SER A 26 20.44 4.89 15.22
C SER A 26 20.91 6.08 16.05
N ASN A 27 20.10 7.13 16.10
CA ASN A 27 20.26 8.27 17.00
C ASN A 27 18.90 8.73 17.53
N ASP A 28 18.92 9.38 18.70
CA ASP A 28 17.70 9.76 19.43
C ASP A 28 16.84 10.79 18.67
N GLU A 29 17.48 11.69 17.92
CA GLU A 29 16.78 12.70 17.12
C GLU A 29 15.95 12.06 16.00
N ASN A 30 16.53 11.12 15.26
CA ASN A 30 15.87 10.40 14.18
C ASN A 30 14.78 9.48 14.71
N LEU A 31 15.01 8.80 15.84
CA LEU A 31 13.99 7.96 16.47
C LEU A 31 12.78 8.80 16.88
N LYS A 32 13.00 9.92 17.57
CA LYS A 32 11.92 10.81 17.99
C LYS A 32 11.14 11.35 16.78
N TRP A 33 11.86 11.84 15.77
CA TRP A 33 11.26 12.37 14.55
C TRP A 33 10.43 11.32 13.80
N SER A 34 10.95 10.10 13.63
CA SER A 34 10.27 9.01 12.94
C SER A 34 8.96 8.63 13.64
N LEU A 35 8.99 8.51 14.97
CA LEU A 35 7.79 8.22 15.77
C LEU A 35 6.74 9.34 15.68
N GLU A 36 7.16 10.60 15.74
CA GLU A 36 6.26 11.76 15.58
C GLU A 36 5.65 11.79 14.17
N MET A 37 6.46 11.54 13.15
CA MET A 37 6.03 11.56 11.75
C MET A 37 5.07 10.41 11.41
N GLU A 38 5.37 9.19 11.85
CA GLU A 38 4.47 8.05 11.64
C GLU A 38 3.17 8.20 12.45
N ALA A 39 3.22 8.73 13.68
CA ALA A 39 2.00 9.02 14.43
C ALA A 39 1.11 10.05 13.73
N ASP A 40 1.70 11.14 13.21
CA ASP A 40 0.98 12.15 12.45
C ASP A 40 0.39 11.56 11.16
N ARG A 41 1.14 10.72 10.45
CA ARG A 41 0.64 10.01 9.25
C ARG A 41 -0.57 9.12 9.57
N MET A 42 -0.55 8.38 10.68
CA MET A 42 -1.66 7.48 11.02
C MET A 42 -2.95 8.21 11.44
N VAL A 43 -2.82 9.42 12.01
CA VAL A 43 -3.97 10.14 12.59
C VAL A 43 -4.46 11.28 11.71
N ASN A 44 -3.55 12.01 11.05
CA ASN A 44 -3.83 13.27 10.36
C ASN A 44 -3.59 13.21 8.84
N SER A 45 -3.33 12.02 8.27
CA SER A 45 -3.18 11.91 6.81
C SER A 45 -4.45 12.33 6.10
N THR A 46 -4.32 13.34 5.23
CA THR A 46 -5.40 13.85 4.40
C THR A 46 -5.25 13.27 3.01
N ILE A 47 -6.24 12.50 2.57
CA ILE A 47 -6.27 11.91 1.22
C ILE A 47 -7.05 12.85 0.31
N LEU A 48 -6.34 13.67 -0.46
CA LEU A 48 -6.96 14.56 -1.45
C LEU A 48 -7.22 13.82 -2.76
N GLN A 49 -8.35 14.11 -3.41
CA GLN A 49 -8.66 13.54 -4.72
C GLN A 49 -7.55 13.85 -5.75
N THR A 50 -6.96 15.04 -5.71
CA THR A 50 -5.88 15.44 -6.62
C THR A 50 -4.60 14.63 -6.47
N ASP A 51 -4.35 14.07 -5.29
CA ASP A 51 -3.19 13.21 -5.06
C ASP A 51 -3.50 11.77 -5.44
N LEU A 52 -4.71 11.31 -5.12
CA LEU A 52 -5.24 10.02 -5.57
C LEU A 52 -5.24 9.90 -7.11
N ASP A 53 -5.64 10.95 -7.83
CA ASP A 53 -5.67 10.98 -9.29
C ASP A 53 -4.27 10.82 -9.91
N LYS A 54 -3.22 11.29 -9.22
CA LYS A 54 -1.82 11.09 -9.67
C LYS A 54 -1.37 9.66 -9.40
N GLU A 55 -1.63 9.17 -8.19
CA GLU A 55 -1.27 7.82 -7.75
C GLU A 55 -2.02 6.72 -8.50
N PHE A 56 -3.20 7.01 -9.04
CA PHE A 56 -3.99 6.08 -9.86
C PHE A 56 -3.17 5.46 -11.00
N SER A 57 -2.35 6.28 -11.69
CA SER A 57 -1.51 5.80 -12.78
C SER A 57 -0.44 4.80 -12.31
N VAL A 58 0.09 5.00 -11.10
CA VAL A 58 1.10 4.15 -10.49
C VAL A 58 0.50 2.82 -10.07
N VAL A 59 -0.62 2.86 -9.32
CA VAL A 59 -1.31 1.66 -8.84
C VAL A 59 -1.83 0.82 -10.00
N ARG A 60 -2.35 1.47 -11.06
CA ARG A 60 -2.76 0.75 -12.27
C ARG A 60 -1.59 0.04 -12.96
N ASN A 61 -0.44 0.68 -13.06
CA ASN A 61 0.75 0.05 -13.63
C ASN A 61 1.24 -1.13 -12.76
N GLU A 62 1.17 -1.01 -11.43
CA GLU A 62 1.46 -2.12 -10.52
C GLU A 62 0.52 -3.31 -10.74
N PHE A 63 -0.77 -3.05 -10.89
CA PHE A 63 -1.77 -4.07 -11.26
C PHE A 63 -1.43 -4.75 -12.60
N GLU A 64 -1.14 -3.97 -13.63
CA GLU A 64 -0.80 -4.49 -14.96
C GLU A 64 0.51 -5.30 -14.96
N ILE A 65 1.48 -4.96 -14.09
CA ILE A 65 2.68 -5.79 -13.87
C ILE A 65 2.31 -7.12 -13.22
N GLY A 66 1.40 -7.12 -12.24
CA GLY A 66 0.90 -8.33 -11.59
C GLY A 66 0.22 -9.29 -12.56
N GLU A 67 -0.61 -8.77 -13.46
CA GLU A 67 -1.31 -9.56 -14.49
C GLU A 67 -0.36 -10.17 -15.53
N ASN A 68 0.84 -9.61 -15.70
CA ASN A 68 1.90 -10.16 -16.56
C ASN A 68 2.75 -11.24 -15.86
N ASN A 69 2.50 -11.54 -14.58
CA ASN A 69 3.19 -12.59 -13.84
C ASN A 69 2.31 -13.86 -13.76
N PRO A 70 2.61 -14.92 -14.55
CA PRO A 70 1.76 -16.11 -14.61
C PRO A 70 1.66 -16.85 -13.27
N ASP A 71 2.70 -16.83 -12.45
CA ASP A 71 2.68 -17.47 -11.13
C ASP A 71 1.77 -16.71 -10.16
N GLY A 72 1.80 -15.38 -10.21
CA GLY A 72 0.93 -14.52 -9.41
C GLY A 72 -0.54 -14.72 -9.78
N VAL A 73 -0.85 -14.69 -11.08
CA VAL A 73 -2.20 -14.92 -11.59
C VAL A 73 -2.71 -16.31 -11.21
N LEU A 74 -1.87 -17.35 -11.32
CA LEU A 74 -2.24 -18.70 -10.90
C LEU A 74 -2.62 -18.76 -9.42
N GLN A 75 -1.79 -18.18 -8.54
CA GLN A 75 -2.08 -18.16 -7.10
C GLN A 75 -3.36 -17.40 -6.78
N GLU A 76 -3.61 -16.26 -7.43
CA GLU A 76 -4.86 -15.51 -7.25
C GLU A 76 -6.08 -16.36 -7.65
N ARG A 77 -6.04 -17.05 -8.78
CA ARG A 77 -7.15 -17.91 -9.25
C ARG A 77 -7.38 -19.11 -8.32
N ILE A 78 -6.31 -19.69 -7.78
CA ILE A 78 -6.41 -20.78 -6.79
C ILE A 78 -7.10 -20.29 -5.51
N VAL A 79 -6.61 -19.18 -4.95
CA VAL A 79 -7.12 -18.63 -3.67
C VAL A 79 -8.57 -18.16 -3.81
N SER A 80 -8.92 -17.46 -4.89
CA SER A 80 -10.30 -17.01 -5.16
C SER A 80 -11.27 -18.18 -5.35
N THR A 81 -10.83 -19.29 -5.96
CA THR A 81 -11.65 -20.50 -6.09
C THR A 81 -11.78 -21.26 -4.76
N ALA A 82 -10.74 -21.26 -3.93
CA ALA A 82 -10.76 -21.91 -2.62
C ALA A 82 -11.66 -21.18 -1.61
N TYR A 83 -11.74 -19.85 -1.69
CA TYR A 83 -12.47 -18.99 -0.75
C TYR A 83 -13.61 -18.22 -1.42
N LEU A 84 -14.66 -18.94 -1.85
CA LEU A 84 -15.78 -18.35 -2.60
C LEU A 84 -16.59 -17.28 -1.85
N TRP A 85 -16.62 -17.35 -0.52
CA TRP A 85 -17.47 -16.50 0.33
C TRP A 85 -16.66 -15.69 1.36
N HIS A 86 -15.36 -15.97 1.49
CA HIS A 86 -14.50 -15.34 2.48
C HIS A 86 -13.62 -14.29 1.80
N ASN A 87 -13.38 -13.15 2.47
CA ASN A 87 -12.60 -12.05 1.90
C ASN A 87 -11.15 -12.43 1.54
N TYR A 88 -10.65 -13.54 2.05
CA TYR A 88 -9.34 -14.08 1.66
C TYR A 88 -9.27 -14.53 0.20
N GLY A 89 -10.43 -14.72 -0.45
CA GLY A 89 -10.50 -14.95 -1.89
C GLY A 89 -10.18 -13.70 -2.72
N ASN A 90 -10.16 -12.52 -2.11
CA ASN A 90 -9.85 -11.27 -2.80
C ASN A 90 -8.34 -11.03 -2.84
N SER A 91 -7.86 -10.59 -4.01
CA SER A 91 -6.48 -10.15 -4.18
C SER A 91 -6.21 -8.89 -3.37
N THR A 92 -5.03 -8.76 -2.79
CA THR A 92 -4.63 -7.58 -1.99
C THR A 92 -4.71 -6.28 -2.78
N ILE A 93 -4.41 -6.33 -4.09
CA ILE A 93 -4.47 -5.17 -4.98
C ILE A 93 -5.91 -4.80 -5.38
N GLY A 94 -6.88 -5.70 -5.17
CA GLY A 94 -8.27 -5.52 -5.55
C GLY A 94 -8.57 -5.80 -7.02
N SER A 95 -9.78 -5.44 -7.45
CA SER A 95 -10.20 -5.54 -8.85
C SER A 95 -9.82 -4.29 -9.63
N LYS A 96 -9.67 -4.42 -10.94
CA LYS A 96 -9.42 -3.27 -11.82
C LYS A 96 -10.55 -2.24 -11.71
N GLU A 97 -11.79 -2.70 -11.63
CA GLU A 97 -12.97 -1.86 -11.50
C GLU A 97 -12.96 -1.04 -10.20
N ASP A 98 -12.50 -1.62 -9.09
CA ASP A 98 -12.40 -0.91 -7.81
C ASP A 98 -11.28 0.15 -7.85
N ILE A 99 -10.13 -0.18 -8.45
CA ILE A 99 -9.02 0.76 -8.65
C ILE A 99 -9.49 1.96 -9.47
N GLU A 100 -10.28 1.74 -10.54
CA GLU A 100 -10.80 2.79 -11.42
C GLU A 100 -11.91 3.65 -10.80
N ARG A 101 -12.55 3.19 -9.72
CA ARG A 101 -13.71 3.85 -9.11
C ARG A 101 -13.44 4.43 -7.73
N VAL A 102 -12.23 4.22 -7.20
CA VAL A 102 -11.84 4.72 -5.88
C VAL A 102 -11.91 6.25 -5.84
N LYS A 103 -12.50 6.78 -4.77
CA LYS A 103 -12.66 8.23 -4.54
C LYS A 103 -12.13 8.58 -3.18
N ALA A 104 -11.54 9.77 -3.05
CA ALA A 104 -11.22 10.33 -1.75
C ALA A 104 -12.53 10.57 -0.98
N ASN A 105 -12.57 10.11 0.27
CA ASN A 105 -13.67 10.45 1.18
C ASN A 105 -13.55 11.95 1.53
N THR A 106 -14.64 12.68 1.32
CA THR A 106 -14.76 14.12 1.62
C THR A 106 -14.98 14.33 3.11
#